data_AF-A0A924JZ58-F1
#
_entry.id   AF-A0A924JZ58-F1
#
_cell.length_a   1.000
_cell.length_b   1.000
_cell.length_c   1.000
_cell.angle_alpha   90.00
_cell.angle_beta   90.00
_cell.angle_gamma   90.00
#
_symmetry.space_group_name_H-M   'P 1'
#
loop_
_entity.id
_entity.type
_entity.pdbx_description
1 polymer ?
#
loop_
_entity_poly.entity_id
_entity_poly.type
_entity_poly.pdbx_seq_one_letter_code
_entity_poly.pdbx_strand_id
1 'polypeptide(L)'
;MKIAILPGDGIGTEIVAEAVKVLGALDLKFETETALVGGAAYEAHGHPLPDATLQLAQASDAVLFGAVGDWKYDKLDRPLRPEQAILGMRKHMGLFANFRPAICYPQLVDASSLKRELDAGLDILIIRELTGDIYF
;
A
#
# COMPACT_ATOMS: atom_id res chain seq x y z
N MET A 1 -11.49 -13.83 -8.48
CA MET A 1 -10.82 -13.09 -7.40
C MET A 1 -10.86 -11.62 -7.76
N LYS A 2 -11.49 -10.80 -6.93
CA LYS A 2 -11.62 -9.35 -7.13
C LYS A 2 -10.49 -8.62 -6.40
N ILE A 3 -9.80 -7.72 -7.10
CA ILE A 3 -8.69 -6.92 -6.56
C ILE A 3 -9.04 -5.44 -6.71
N ALA A 4 -9.14 -4.72 -5.59
CA ALA A 4 -9.22 -3.26 -5.61
C ALA A 4 -7.83 -2.68 -5.90
N ILE A 5 -7.73 -1.85 -6.93
CA ILE A 5 -6.48 -1.17 -7.31
C ILE A 5 -6.54 0.26 -6.79
N LEU A 6 -5.65 0.60 -5.86
CA LEU A 6 -5.59 1.90 -5.20
C LEU A 6 -4.20 2.54 -5.44
N PRO A 7 -4.00 3.23 -6.59
CA PRO A 7 -2.67 3.70 -6.99
C PRO A 7 -2.12 4.82 -6.08
N GLY A 8 -3.00 5.70 -5.61
CA GLY A 8 -2.66 6.83 -4.75
C GLY A 8 -1.97 7.97 -5.51
N ASP A 9 -0.92 8.53 -4.90
CA ASP A 9 -0.26 9.77 -5.30
C ASP A 9 1.15 9.54 -5.85
N GLY A 10 1.63 10.48 -6.67
CA GLY A 10 3.00 10.50 -7.18
C GLY A 10 3.42 9.18 -7.83
N ILE A 11 4.54 8.63 -7.35
CA ILE A 11 5.10 7.36 -7.85
C ILE A 11 4.16 6.17 -7.67
N GLY A 12 3.14 6.27 -6.80
CA GLY A 12 2.15 5.22 -6.58
C GLY A 12 1.44 4.81 -7.88
N THR A 13 1.13 5.78 -8.74
CA THR A 13 0.52 5.52 -10.06
C THR A 13 1.47 4.77 -11.00
N GLU A 14 2.75 5.11 -10.99
CA GLU A 14 3.77 4.51 -11.85
C GLU A 14 4.07 3.05 -11.45
N ILE A 15 4.31 2.80 -10.17
CA ILE A 15 4.66 1.45 -9.68
C ILE A 15 3.46 0.49 -9.76
N VAL A 16 2.24 0.98 -9.54
CA VAL A 16 1.03 0.15 -9.61
C VAL A 16 0.72 -0.24 -11.06
N ALA A 17 0.98 0.63 -12.04
CA ALA A 17 0.84 0.28 -13.45
C ALA A 17 1.71 -0.93 -13.83
N GLU A 18 2.95 -0.99 -13.34
CA GLU A 18 3.85 -2.12 -13.58
C GLU A 18 3.42 -3.38 -12.82
N ALA A 19 2.95 -3.24 -11.58
CA ALA A 19 2.39 -4.38 -10.83
C ALA A 19 1.17 -4.98 -11.54
N VAL A 20 0.26 -4.15 -12.06
CA VAL A 20 -0.91 -4.59 -12.84
C VAL A 20 -0.48 -5.24 -14.16
N LYS A 21 0.57 -4.73 -14.82
CA LYS A 21 1.14 -5.36 -16.03
C LYS A 21 1.64 -6.77 -15.73
N VAL A 22 2.34 -6.98 -14.61
CA VAL A 22 2.78 -8.30 -14.18
C VAL A 22 1.58 -9.20 -13.86
N LEU A 23 0.55 -8.71 -13.16
CA LEU A 23 -0.68 -9.48 -12.91
C LEU A 23 -1.37 -9.93 -14.20
N GLY A 24 -1.43 -9.06 -15.22
CA GLY A 24 -2.01 -9.37 -16.52
C GLY A 24 -1.20 -10.34 -17.38
N ALA A 25 0.08 -10.55 -17.06
CA ALA A 25 0.93 -11.55 -17.72
C ALA A 25 0.75 -12.97 -17.13
N LEU A 26 0.06 -13.11 -16.00
CA LEU A 26 -0.24 -14.41 -15.39
C LEU A 26 -1.45 -15.04 -16.11
N ASP A 27 -1.46 -16.37 -16.24
CA ASP A 27 -2.62 -17.13 -16.75
C ASP A 27 -3.68 -17.31 -15.64
N LEU A 28 -4.09 -16.20 -15.03
CA LEU A 28 -5.05 -16.12 -13.94
C LEU A 28 -6.10 -15.05 -14.25
N LYS A 29 -7.36 -15.34 -13.92
CA LYS A 29 -8.47 -14.41 -14.13
C LYS A 29 -8.71 -13.56 -12.88
N PHE A 30 -8.34 -12.29 -12.97
CA PHE A 30 -8.61 -11.28 -11.95
C PHE A 30 -9.71 -10.33 -12.42
N GLU A 31 -10.66 -10.02 -11.53
CA GLU A 31 -11.54 -8.86 -11.69
C GLU A 31 -10.86 -7.70 -10.98
N THR A 32 -10.45 -6.66 -11.72
CA THR A 32 -9.76 -5.50 -11.15
C THR A 32 -10.64 -4.26 -11.28
N GLU A 33 -10.77 -3.51 -10.19
CA GLU A 33 -11.49 -2.24 -10.19
C GLU A 33 -10.63 -1.19 -9.49
N THR A 34 -10.47 -0.03 -10.12
CA THR A 34 -9.59 1.05 -9.64
C THR A 34 -10.41 2.13 -8.95
N ALA A 35 -9.97 2.59 -7.78
CA ALA A 35 -10.55 3.74 -7.09
C ALA A 35 -9.48 4.72 -6.58
N LEU A 36 -9.92 5.95 -6.31
CA LEU A 36 -9.06 7.02 -5.83
C LEU A 36 -8.78 6.87 -4.33
N VAL A 37 -7.55 7.16 -3.93
CA VAL A 37 -7.13 7.22 -2.52
C VAL A 37 -6.06 8.30 -2.34
N GLY A 38 -5.87 8.77 -1.11
CA GLY A 38 -4.85 9.77 -0.79
C GLY A 38 -5.22 11.16 -1.31
N GLY A 39 -4.22 11.90 -1.76
CA GLY A 39 -4.41 13.24 -2.27
C GLY A 39 -5.24 13.30 -3.55
N ALA A 40 -5.11 12.32 -4.45
CA ALA A 40 -5.95 12.19 -5.63
C ALA A 40 -7.45 12.07 -5.27
N ALA A 41 -7.76 11.36 -4.18
CA ALA A 41 -9.13 11.30 -3.66
C ALA A 41 -9.56 12.60 -2.99
N TYR A 42 -8.65 13.27 -2.27
CA TYR A 42 -8.92 14.59 -1.70
C TYR A 42 -9.26 15.62 -2.78
N GLU A 43 -8.53 15.66 -3.88
CA GLU A 43 -8.80 16.56 -4.99
C GLU A 43 -10.18 16.31 -5.62
N ALA A 44 -10.60 15.05 -5.75
CA ALA A 44 -11.86 14.68 -6.38
C ALA A 44 -13.09 14.74 -5.45
N HIS A 45 -12.90 14.44 -4.16
CA HIS A 45 -13.99 14.17 -3.21
C HIS A 45 -13.87 14.92 -1.89
N GLY A 46 -12.81 15.70 -1.69
CA GLY A 46 -12.55 16.44 -0.44
C GLY A 46 -12.11 15.58 0.74
N HIS A 47 -11.87 14.28 0.54
CA HIS A 47 -11.44 13.35 1.60
C HIS A 47 -10.41 12.33 1.06
N PRO A 48 -9.36 11.99 1.82
CA PRO A 48 -8.30 11.08 1.35
C PRO A 48 -8.74 9.61 1.24
N LEU A 49 -9.83 9.24 1.91
CA LEU A 49 -10.46 7.91 1.81
C LEU A 49 -11.97 8.07 1.63
N PRO A 50 -12.47 8.20 0.40
CA PRO A 50 -13.91 8.30 0.13
C PRO A 50 -14.63 7.01 0.51
N ASP A 51 -15.90 7.12 0.90
CA ASP A 51 -16.72 5.95 1.27
C ASP A 51 -16.80 4.91 0.15
N ALA A 52 -16.91 5.36 -1.12
CA ALA A 52 -16.92 4.48 -2.28
C ALA A 52 -15.62 3.65 -2.41
N THR A 53 -14.47 4.25 -2.12
CA THR A 53 -13.17 3.55 -2.13
C THR A 53 -13.12 2.50 -1.03
N LEU A 54 -13.59 2.83 0.18
CA LEU A 54 -13.64 1.88 1.30
C LEU A 54 -14.60 0.72 1.01
N GLN A 55 -15.77 1.01 0.45
CA GLN A 55 -16.74 -0.01 0.04
C GLN A 55 -16.16 -0.95 -1.02
N LEU A 56 -15.46 -0.40 -2.01
CA LEU A 56 -14.77 -1.22 -3.01
C LEU A 56 -13.71 -2.13 -2.36
N ALA A 57 -12.90 -1.59 -1.46
CA ALA A 57 -11.88 -2.36 -0.76
C ALA A 57 -12.48 -3.48 0.10
N GLN A 58 -13.62 -3.22 0.77
CA GLN A 58 -14.34 -4.23 1.56
C GLN A 58 -15.04 -5.29 0.70
N ALA A 59 -15.47 -4.93 -0.51
CA ALA A 59 -16.09 -5.85 -1.46
C ALA A 59 -15.08 -6.66 -2.29
N SER A 60 -13.79 -6.39 -2.14
CA SER A 60 -12.71 -7.06 -2.89
C SER A 60 -12.02 -8.13 -2.05
N ASP A 61 -11.50 -9.18 -2.70
CA ASP A 61 -10.75 -10.24 -2.03
C ASP A 61 -9.35 -9.77 -1.61
N ALA A 62 -8.79 -8.79 -2.32
CA ALA A 62 -7.50 -8.18 -2.02
C ALA A 62 -7.45 -6.71 -2.45
N VAL A 63 -6.49 -5.96 -1.89
CA VAL A 63 -6.19 -4.58 -2.28
C VAL A 63 -4.75 -4.50 -2.77
N LEU A 64 -4.53 -4.02 -3.99
CA LEU A 64 -3.23 -3.58 -4.47
C LEU A 64 -3.11 -2.08 -4.23
N PHE A 65 -2.28 -1.70 -3.25
CA PHE A 65 -2.09 -0.32 -2.84
C PHE A 65 -0.72 0.20 -3.28
N GLY A 66 -0.68 1.39 -3.87
CA GLY A 66 0.56 2.07 -4.28
C GLY A 66 1.19 2.87 -3.15
N ALA A 67 1.25 4.19 -3.32
CA ALA A 67 1.77 5.13 -2.32
C ALA A 67 0.81 6.32 -2.21
N VAL A 68 0.74 6.94 -1.04
CA VAL A 68 -0.04 8.17 -0.83
C VAL A 68 0.83 9.22 -0.15
N GLY A 69 0.52 10.48 -0.37
CA GLY A 69 1.29 11.61 0.13
C GLY A 69 2.13 12.26 -0.95
N ASP A 70 2.17 13.59 -0.90
CA ASP A 70 2.96 14.46 -1.76
C ASP A 70 3.05 15.81 -1.04
N TRP A 71 4.19 16.48 -1.15
CA TRP A 71 4.47 17.81 -0.59
C TRP A 71 3.35 18.84 -0.81
N LYS A 72 2.57 18.76 -1.90
CA LYS A 72 1.44 19.66 -2.13
C LYS A 72 0.28 19.51 -1.12
N TYR A 73 0.18 18.36 -0.46
CA TYR A 73 -0.89 18.05 0.51
C TYR A 73 -0.48 18.24 1.98
N ASP A 74 0.80 18.53 2.26
CA ASP A 74 1.32 18.65 3.63
C ASP A 74 0.69 19.78 4.45
N LYS A 75 0.11 20.78 3.76
CA LYS A 75 -0.58 21.92 4.37
C LYS A 75 -2.04 21.64 4.71
N LEU A 76 -2.58 20.49 4.31
CA LEU A 76 -3.94 20.10 4.67
C LEU A 76 -4.06 19.87 6.18
N ASP A 77 -5.26 20.13 6.69
CA ASP A 77 -5.64 19.74 8.04
C ASP A 77 -5.40 18.25 8.23
N ARG A 78 -4.90 17.87 9.42
CA ARG A 78 -4.46 16.51 9.72
C ARG A 78 -5.45 15.40 9.33
N PRO A 79 -6.78 15.54 9.55
CA PRO A 79 -7.76 14.53 9.13
C PRO A 79 -7.90 14.35 7.61
N LEU A 80 -7.49 15.36 6.83
CA LEU A 80 -7.62 15.40 5.37
C LEU A 80 -6.32 15.04 4.65
N ARG A 81 -5.23 14.79 5.39
CA ARG A 81 -3.96 14.43 4.79
C ARG A 81 -3.99 13.02 4.18
N PRO A 82 -3.28 12.78 3.06
CA PRO A 82 -3.30 11.51 2.35
C PRO A 82 -3.00 10.27 3.22
N GLU A 83 -2.10 10.39 4.21
CA GLU A 83 -1.70 9.28 5.08
C GLU A 83 -2.84 8.78 5.98
N GLN A 84 -3.89 9.60 6.18
CA GLN A 84 -5.09 9.17 6.91
C GLN A 84 -5.81 8.02 6.21
N ALA A 85 -5.69 7.90 4.88
CA ALA A 85 -6.26 6.76 4.16
C ALA A 85 -5.68 5.42 4.63
N ILE A 86 -4.38 5.37 4.93
CA ILE A 86 -3.71 4.15 5.39
C ILE A 86 -4.28 3.71 6.75
N LEU A 87 -4.39 4.65 7.68
CA LEU A 87 -4.91 4.37 9.03
C LEU A 87 -6.41 4.01 8.98
N GLY A 88 -7.18 4.75 8.19
CA GLY A 88 -8.61 4.50 7.97
C GLY A 88 -8.84 3.10 7.41
N MET A 89 -8.15 2.72 6.33
CA MET A 89 -8.27 1.38 5.75
C MET A 89 -7.93 0.28 6.75
N ARG A 90 -6.79 0.39 7.44
CA ARG A 90 -6.37 -0.63 8.42
C ARG A 90 -7.41 -0.84 9.53
N LYS A 91 -7.95 0.25 10.06
CA LYS A 91 -8.97 0.22 11.10
C LYS A 91 -10.29 -0.37 10.60
N HIS A 92 -10.81 0.14 9.48
CA HIS A 92 -12.12 -0.27 8.95
C HIS A 92 -12.14 -1.69 8.37
N MET A 93 -10.99 -2.21 7.95
CA MET A 93 -10.86 -3.57 7.42
C MET A 93 -10.26 -4.56 8.42
N GLY A 94 -9.92 -4.12 9.64
CA GLY A 94 -9.34 -4.98 10.67
C GLY A 94 -7.97 -5.60 10.28
N LEU A 95 -7.14 -4.86 9.55
CA LEU A 95 -5.85 -5.34 9.03
C LEU A 95 -4.77 -5.35 10.13
N PHE A 96 -4.92 -6.23 11.11
CA PHE A 96 -4.08 -6.27 12.31
C PHE A 96 -2.69 -6.88 12.08
N ALA A 97 -2.53 -7.78 11.10
CA ALA A 97 -1.28 -8.50 10.87
C ALA A 97 -0.46 -7.84 9.77
N ASN A 98 0.63 -7.15 10.14
CA ASN A 98 1.54 -6.54 9.18
C ASN A 98 2.72 -7.44 8.85
N PHE A 99 2.76 -7.93 7.62
CA PHE A 99 3.83 -8.77 7.11
C PHE A 99 4.92 -7.86 6.52
N ARG A 100 6.14 -7.96 7.04
CA ARG A 100 7.32 -7.22 6.56
C ARG A 100 8.47 -8.19 6.27
N PRO A 101 8.55 -8.74 5.06
CA PRO A 101 9.71 -9.50 4.62
C PRO A 101 10.96 -8.60 4.65
N ALA A 102 12.07 -9.12 5.19
CA ALA A 102 13.40 -8.56 5.01
C ALA A 102 14.17 -9.52 4.12
N ILE A 103 14.39 -9.12 2.87
CA ILE A 103 14.98 -9.95 1.82
C ILE A 103 16.22 -9.26 1.27
N CYS A 104 17.33 -9.98 1.17
CA CYS A 104 18.57 -9.47 0.56
C CYS A 104 18.92 -10.30 -0.69
N TYR A 105 18.74 -9.70 -1.87
CA TYR A 105 19.12 -10.32 -3.13
C TYR A 105 20.65 -10.42 -3.22
N PRO A 106 21.23 -11.58 -3.60
CA PRO A 106 22.69 -11.75 -3.66
C PRO A 106 23.41 -10.73 -4.56
N GLN A 107 22.72 -10.21 -5.58
CA GLN A 107 23.23 -9.19 -6.51
C GLN A 107 23.31 -7.80 -5.89
N LEU A 108 22.61 -7.55 -4.77
CA LEU A 108 22.48 -6.26 -4.11
C LEU A 108 23.10 -6.22 -2.70
N VAL A 109 23.75 -7.30 -2.25
CA VAL A 109 24.27 -7.41 -0.87
C VAL A 109 25.30 -6.32 -0.52
N ASP A 110 25.96 -5.72 -1.50
CA ASP A 110 26.91 -4.63 -1.26
C ASP A 110 26.20 -3.29 -0.90
N ALA A 111 24.87 -3.22 -1.02
CA ALA A 111 24.07 -2.12 -0.47
C ALA A 111 23.79 -2.30 1.05
N SER A 112 24.07 -3.48 1.60
CA SER A 112 23.93 -3.77 3.02
C SER A 112 25.08 -3.17 3.82
N SER A 113 24.79 -2.71 5.03
CA SER A 113 25.84 -2.30 5.99
C SER A 113 26.47 -3.48 6.73
N LEU A 114 25.91 -4.69 6.59
CA LEU A 114 26.45 -5.91 7.18
C LEU A 114 27.54 -6.52 6.30
N LYS A 115 28.37 -7.37 6.90
CA LYS A 115 29.31 -8.18 6.13
C LYS A 115 28.55 -9.16 5.23
N ARG A 116 29.06 -9.39 4.03
CA ARG A 116 28.41 -10.20 2.99
C ARG A 116 27.99 -11.58 3.49
N GLU A 117 28.83 -12.23 4.27
CA GLU A 117 28.59 -13.56 4.84
C GLU A 117 27.46 -13.62 5.88
N LEU A 118 26.98 -12.47 6.36
CA LEU A 118 25.87 -12.38 7.31
C LEU A 118 24.51 -12.12 6.64
N ASP A 119 24.51 -11.59 5.43
CA ASP A 119 23.29 -11.00 4.82
C ASP A 119 22.98 -11.54 3.41
N ALA A 120 23.96 -12.12 2.70
CA ALA A 120 23.72 -12.67 1.37
C ALA A 120 22.65 -13.78 1.40
N GLY A 121 21.47 -13.50 0.82
CA GLY A 121 20.35 -14.44 0.81
C GLY A 121 19.49 -14.41 2.08
N LEU A 122 19.54 -13.34 2.87
CA LEU A 122 18.59 -13.11 3.97
C LEU A 122 17.15 -13.24 3.44
N ASP A 123 16.36 -14.07 4.11
CA ASP A 123 14.93 -14.25 3.85
C ASP A 123 14.22 -14.54 5.17
N ILE A 124 13.75 -13.47 5.83
CA ILE A 124 12.99 -13.57 7.07
C ILE A 124 11.69 -12.78 6.97
N LEU A 125 10.68 -13.20 7.74
CA LEU A 125 9.40 -12.53 7.84
C LEU A 125 9.17 -12.00 9.26
N ILE A 126 9.04 -10.67 9.37
CA ILE A 126 8.58 -10.02 10.61
C ILE A 126 7.06 -9.85 10.52
N ILE A 127 6.33 -10.35 11.53
CA ILE A 127 4.89 -10.15 11.68
C ILE A 127 4.67 -9.20 12.86
N ARG A 128 4.09 -8.03 12.57
CA ARG A 128 3.86 -6.96 13.55
C ARG A 128 2.36 -6.68 13.70
N GLU A 129 1.87 -6.57 14.94
CA GLU A 129 0.51 -6.08 15.23
C GLU A 129 0.37 -4.61 14.78
N LEU A 130 -0.75 -4.25 14.14
CA LEU A 130 -0.90 -2.99 13.40
C LEU A 130 -2.15 -2.17 13.74
N THR A 131 -3.02 -2.67 14.60
CA THR A 131 -4.32 -2.06 14.91
C THR A 131 -4.54 -1.74 16.39
N GLY A 132 -3.57 -2.04 17.26
CA GLY A 132 -3.55 -1.66 18.68
C GLY A 132 -2.27 -0.90 19.07
N ASP A 133 -1.75 -1.21 20.26
CA ASP A 133 -0.60 -0.55 20.91
C ASP A 133 -0.79 0.98 21.05
N ILE A 134 0.25 1.73 21.40
CA ILE A 134 0.18 3.19 21.66
C ILE A 134 -0.32 4.05 20.48
N TYR A 135 -0.51 3.47 19.29
CA TYR A 135 -0.99 4.18 18.11
C TYR A 135 -2.53 4.34 18.11
N PHE A 136 -3.27 3.52 18.85
CA PHE A 136 -4.73 3.50 18.92
C PHE A 136 -5.25 3.42 20.36
#